data_AF-A0A2S2NSF6-F1
#
_entry.id   AF-A0A2S2NSF6-F1
#
_cell.length_a   1.000
_cell.length_b   1.000
_cell.length_c   1.000
_cell.angle_alpha   90.00
_cell.angle_beta   90.00
_cell.angle_gamma   90.00
#
_symmetry.space_group_name_H-M   'P 1'
#
loop_
_entity.id
_entity.type
_entity.pdbx_description
1 polymer ?
#
loop_
_entity_poly.entity_id
_entity_poly.type
_entity_poly.pdbx_seq_one_letter_code
_entity_poly.pdbx_strand_id
1 'polypeptide(L)'
;MFLSSNNVASVFIFTVLLNFFYLNPVHSDGETKQGNSSYNTYATCQECMKSSCYTFKKACMYTSSTKQYCCFDCGADTDGITKYYYKVDCDTQCFDVDSSCKCNGPCWLCVDSQNDTSGYKFNMPDQIADVQCNQLALYMVN
;
A
#
# COMPACT_ATOMS: atom_id res chain seq x y z
N MET A 1 -13.40 49.89 39.64
CA MET A 1 -13.20 48.43 39.79
C MET A 1 -12.42 47.94 38.59
N PHE A 2 -11.16 47.57 38.80
CA PHE A 2 -10.40 46.73 37.86
C PHE A 2 -10.74 45.28 38.19
N LEU A 3 -11.01 44.48 37.16
CA LEU A 3 -11.20 43.01 37.06
C LEU A 3 -12.16 42.87 35.85
N SER A 4 -11.87 42.22 34.73
CA SER A 4 -10.93 41.13 34.47
C SER A 4 -10.82 40.96 32.94
N SER A 5 -9.78 41.53 32.34
CA SER A 5 -9.48 41.47 30.90
C SER A 5 -8.89 40.12 30.42
N ASN A 6 -9.19 39.00 31.11
CA ASN A 6 -8.45 37.75 30.96
C ASN A 6 -9.17 36.62 30.19
N ASN A 7 -10.38 36.82 29.68
CA ASN A 7 -11.13 35.72 29.04
C ASN A 7 -11.10 35.70 27.52
N VAL A 8 -10.50 36.68 26.84
CA VAL A 8 -10.49 36.67 25.37
C VAL A 8 -9.28 35.92 24.80
N ALA A 9 -8.15 35.88 25.53
CA ALA A 9 -6.95 35.19 25.05
C ALA A 9 -7.07 33.65 25.06
N SER A 10 -7.91 33.08 25.93
CA SER A 10 -8.05 31.62 26.05
C SER A 10 -8.75 30.99 24.83
N VAL A 11 -9.77 31.65 24.29
CA VAL A 11 -10.60 31.09 23.19
C VAL A 11 -9.85 31.05 21.86
N PHE A 12 -8.93 32.00 21.62
CA PHE A 12 -8.13 32.01 20.39
C PHE A 12 -7.02 30.95 20.35
N ILE A 13 -6.55 30.46 21.50
CA ILE A 13 -5.51 29.41 21.53
C ILE A 13 -6.12 28.05 21.12
N PHE A 14 -7.39 27.79 21.47
CA PHE A 14 -8.05 26.54 21.11
C PHE A 14 -8.36 26.41 19.61
N THR A 15 -8.70 27.50 18.91
CA THR A 15 -8.94 27.47 17.45
C THR A 15 -7.66 27.33 16.62
N VAL A 16 -6.53 27.83 17.12
CA VAL A 16 -5.22 27.62 16.46
C VAL A 16 -4.73 26.19 16.69
N LEU A 17 -4.85 25.64 17.90
CA LEU A 17 -4.47 24.24 18.17
C LEU A 17 -5.37 23.24 17.45
N LEU A 18 -6.67 23.49 17.34
CA LEU A 18 -7.57 22.61 16.59
C LEU A 18 -7.28 22.60 15.09
N ASN A 19 -6.68 23.65 14.52
CA ASN A 19 -6.18 23.61 13.13
C ASN A 19 -4.92 22.75 12.98
N PHE A 20 -4.03 22.73 13.97
CA PHE A 20 -2.84 21.86 13.93
C PHE A 20 -3.17 20.38 14.10
N PHE A 21 -4.21 20.03 14.87
CA PHE A 21 -4.62 18.63 15.06
C PHE A 21 -5.62 18.11 14.01
N TYR A 22 -6.26 18.98 13.22
CA TYR A 22 -7.13 18.58 12.10
C TYR A 22 -6.43 18.51 10.74
N LEU A 23 -5.18 18.95 10.67
CA LEU A 23 -4.25 18.55 9.63
C LEU A 23 -3.45 17.36 10.16
N ASN A 24 -4.13 16.24 10.34
CA ASN A 24 -3.49 14.96 10.11
C ASN A 24 -3.54 14.81 8.58
N PRO A 25 -2.53 15.27 7.81
CA PRO A 25 -2.41 14.75 6.47
C PRO A 25 -2.29 13.25 6.66
N VAL A 26 -3.37 12.53 6.31
CA VAL A 26 -3.25 11.18 5.78
C VAL A 26 -1.98 11.20 4.96
N HIS A 27 -0.98 10.47 5.43
CA HIS A 27 0.36 10.42 4.87
C HIS A 27 0.24 10.27 3.35
N SER A 28 0.38 11.39 2.66
CA SER A 28 0.79 11.43 1.28
C SER A 28 2.23 11.91 1.31
N ASP A 29 3.07 11.05 0.77
CA ASP A 29 4.42 11.32 0.30
C ASP A 29 5.51 11.27 1.39
N GLY A 30 5.93 10.04 1.67
CA GLY A 30 7.16 9.76 2.40
C GLY A 30 7.23 8.30 2.83
N GLU A 31 7.63 7.41 1.92
CA GLU A 31 8.04 6.04 2.21
C GLU A 31 7.06 5.25 3.11
N THR A 32 5.98 4.71 2.53
CA THR A 32 5.18 3.67 3.17
C THR A 32 5.99 2.37 3.26
N LYS A 33 6.92 2.31 4.23
CA LYS A 33 7.33 1.05 4.85
C LYS A 33 6.21 0.65 5.80
N GLN A 34 5.08 0.21 5.25
CA GLN A 34 3.99 -0.35 6.03
C GLN A 34 3.83 -1.82 5.65
N GLY A 35 4.34 -2.68 6.55
CA GLY A 35 4.13 -4.13 6.55
C GLY A 35 5.00 -4.93 5.58
N ASN A 36 6.33 -4.97 5.82
CA ASN A 36 7.34 -5.92 5.29
C ASN A 36 7.40 -6.26 3.78
N SER A 37 6.49 -5.76 2.96
CA SER A 37 6.54 -5.78 1.51
C SER A 37 7.30 -4.53 1.09
N SER A 38 8.53 -4.70 0.61
CA SER A 38 9.31 -3.60 0.02
C SER A 38 8.62 -3.16 -1.27
N TYR A 39 7.68 -2.23 -1.16
CA TYR A 39 6.99 -1.59 -2.27
C TYR A 39 7.79 -0.37 -2.69
N ASN A 40 8.46 -0.45 -3.83
CA ASN A 40 9.18 0.67 -4.40
C ASN A 40 8.48 1.12 -5.68
N THR A 41 8.29 2.43 -5.83
CA THR A 41 7.78 3.05 -7.05
C THR A 41 8.90 3.74 -7.83
N TYR A 42 8.74 3.78 -9.14
CA TYR A 42 9.73 4.30 -10.06
C TYR A 42 9.07 5.16 -11.15
N ALA A 43 9.78 6.24 -11.51
CA ALA A 43 9.53 7.11 -12.65
C ALA A 43 9.33 6.33 -13.95
N THR A 44 10.29 5.46 -14.19
CA THR A 44 10.47 4.79 -15.46
C THR A 44 10.71 3.29 -15.27
N CYS A 45 10.39 2.51 -16.31
CA CYS A 45 10.69 1.10 -16.34
C CYS A 45 12.19 0.82 -16.14
N GLN A 46 13.07 1.62 -16.74
CA GLN A 46 14.52 1.41 -16.61
C GLN A 46 15.02 1.59 -15.17
N GLU A 47 14.47 2.54 -14.43
CA GLU A 47 14.78 2.70 -13.01
C GLU A 47 14.32 1.49 -12.21
N CYS A 48 13.11 0.98 -12.50
CA CYS A 48 12.61 -0.23 -11.88
C CYS A 48 13.51 -1.44 -12.19
N MET A 49 13.91 -1.64 -13.44
CA MET A 49 14.76 -2.78 -13.85
C MET A 49 16.18 -2.71 -13.30
N LYS A 50 16.71 -1.50 -13.08
CA LYS A 50 18.03 -1.30 -12.45
C LYS A 50 17.96 -1.39 -10.93
N SER A 51 16.76 -1.47 -10.36
CA SER A 51 16.60 -1.57 -8.91
C SER A 51 17.06 -2.92 -8.37
N SER A 52 17.38 -2.94 -7.08
CA SER A 52 17.64 -4.19 -6.35
C SER A 52 16.43 -5.11 -6.38
N CYS A 53 15.21 -4.58 -6.41
CA CYS A 53 13.98 -5.37 -6.42
C CYS A 53 13.89 -6.26 -7.67
N TYR A 54 14.18 -5.73 -8.86
CA TYR A 54 14.25 -6.52 -10.09
C TYR A 54 15.39 -7.55 -10.06
N THR A 55 16.53 -7.17 -9.48
CA THR A 55 17.70 -8.06 -9.30
C THR A 55 17.38 -9.33 -8.49
N PHE A 56 16.36 -9.28 -7.62
CA PHE A 56 15.81 -10.44 -6.90
C PHE A 56 14.77 -11.24 -7.71
N LYS A 57 14.78 -11.12 -9.05
CA LYS A 57 13.85 -11.77 -9.98
C LYS A 57 12.37 -11.38 -9.81
N LYS A 58 12.10 -10.19 -9.26
CA LYS A 58 10.74 -9.65 -9.19
C LYS A 58 10.43 -8.86 -10.45
N ALA A 59 9.22 -9.03 -10.96
CA ALA A 59 8.79 -8.31 -12.15
C ALA A 59 8.57 -6.83 -11.84
N CYS A 60 8.96 -5.97 -12.79
CA CYS A 60 8.51 -4.58 -12.80
C CYS A 60 7.09 -4.56 -13.32
N MET A 61 6.19 -3.96 -12.57
CA MET A 61 4.80 -3.82 -12.95
C MET A 61 4.46 -2.35 -13.15
N TYR A 62 3.50 -2.07 -14.01
CA TYR A 62 3.03 -0.72 -14.30
C TYR A 62 1.58 -0.57 -13.85
N THR A 63 1.30 0.56 -13.24
CA THR A 63 -0.03 0.90 -12.73
C THR A 63 -0.57 2.09 -13.53
N SER A 64 -1.60 1.84 -14.35
CA SER A 64 -2.17 2.87 -15.23
C SER A 64 -2.83 4.04 -14.49
N SER A 65 -3.34 3.81 -13.27
CA SER A 65 -3.99 4.86 -12.46
C SER A 65 -3.00 5.90 -11.94
N THR A 66 -1.81 5.46 -11.50
CA THR A 66 -0.75 6.34 -10.98
C THR A 66 0.30 6.69 -12.03
N LYS A 67 0.31 5.99 -13.18
CA LYS A 67 1.32 6.10 -14.24
C LYS A 67 2.75 5.86 -13.73
N GLN A 68 2.89 4.97 -12.76
CA GLN A 68 4.17 4.63 -12.15
C GLN A 68 4.50 3.16 -12.37
N TYR A 69 5.80 2.89 -12.37
CA TYR A 69 6.30 1.53 -12.26
C TYR A 69 6.44 1.18 -10.79
N CYS A 70 6.20 -0.07 -10.44
CA CYS A 70 6.45 -0.57 -9.11
C CYS A 70 7.11 -1.93 -9.16
N CYS A 71 7.84 -2.23 -8.10
CA CYS A 71 8.34 -3.56 -7.81
C CYS A 71 8.05 -3.85 -6.35
N PHE A 72 7.46 -5.01 -6.10
CA PHE A 72 6.99 -5.40 -4.77
C PHE A 72 7.23 -6.88 -4.53
N ASP A 73 7.13 -7.26 -3.25
CA ASP A 73 7.17 -8.64 -2.81
C ASP A 73 5.95 -9.01 -2.01
N CYS A 74 5.29 -10.08 -2.42
CA CYS A 74 4.33 -10.78 -1.60
C CYS A 74 5.06 -11.85 -0.78
N GLY A 75 5.99 -11.41 0.08
CA GLY A 75 6.61 -12.25 1.11
C GLY A 75 5.65 -12.51 2.29
N ALA A 76 6.06 -13.34 3.24
CA ALA A 76 5.33 -13.47 4.50
C ALA A 76 5.44 -12.18 5.32
N ASP A 77 4.33 -11.74 5.94
CA ASP A 77 4.36 -10.58 6.84
C ASP A 77 5.14 -10.88 8.14
N THR A 78 5.45 -9.86 8.94
CA THR A 78 6.04 -10.02 10.28
C THR A 78 5.24 -10.95 11.19
N ASP A 79 3.93 -11.05 10.95
CA ASP A 79 3.00 -11.87 11.72
C ASP A 79 2.91 -13.32 11.18
N GLY A 80 3.75 -13.68 10.20
CA GLY A 80 3.75 -15.01 9.57
C GLY A 80 2.61 -15.24 8.57
N ILE A 81 1.78 -14.22 8.30
CA ILE A 81 0.70 -14.31 7.32
C ILE A 81 1.33 -14.38 5.92
N THR A 82 1.05 -15.49 5.22
CA THR A 82 1.53 -15.70 3.86
C THR A 82 0.77 -14.81 2.89
N LYS A 83 1.51 -14.05 2.08
CA LYS A 83 0.96 -13.24 1.00
C LYS A 83 1.19 -13.95 -0.34
N TYR A 84 0.29 -13.70 -1.28
CA TYR A 84 0.27 -14.33 -2.60
C TYR A 84 0.21 -13.26 -3.68
N TYR A 85 0.87 -13.53 -4.80
CA TYR A 85 0.78 -12.65 -5.97
C TYR A 85 -0.57 -12.79 -6.67
N TYR A 86 -1.15 -13.99 -6.67
CA TYR A 86 -2.40 -14.27 -7.37
C TYR A 86 -3.51 -14.65 -6.40
N LYS A 87 -4.73 -14.22 -6.70
CA LYS A 87 -5.92 -14.56 -5.91
C LYS A 87 -6.14 -16.07 -5.87
N VAL A 88 -5.92 -16.76 -7.00
CA VAL A 88 -6.12 -18.21 -7.12
C VAL A 88 -5.22 -18.98 -6.17
N ASP A 89 -3.96 -18.55 -6.03
CA ASP A 89 -3.01 -19.19 -5.11
C ASP A 89 -3.43 -18.97 -3.65
N CYS A 90 -3.90 -17.76 -3.34
CA CYS A 90 -4.45 -17.47 -2.04
C CYS A 90 -5.69 -18.33 -1.76
N ASP A 91 -6.65 -18.39 -2.68
CA ASP A 91 -7.89 -19.17 -2.50
C ASP A 91 -7.58 -20.67 -2.32
N THR A 92 -6.52 -21.15 -2.99
CA THR A 92 -6.03 -22.54 -2.89
C THR A 92 -5.22 -22.81 -1.62
N GLN A 93 -4.99 -21.83 -0.75
CA GLN A 93 -4.34 -22.05 0.54
C GLN A 93 -5.19 -21.55 1.72
N CYS A 94 -6.26 -20.79 1.42
CA CYS A 94 -7.17 -20.20 2.39
C CYS A 94 -8.39 -21.10 2.59
N PHE A 95 -8.19 -22.22 3.28
CA PHE A 95 -9.22 -23.25 3.46
C PHE A 95 -10.01 -23.16 4.77
N ASP A 96 -9.54 -22.33 5.71
CA ASP A 96 -10.17 -22.22 7.01
C ASP A 96 -11.60 -21.69 6.90
N VAL A 97 -12.48 -22.27 7.71
CA VAL A 97 -13.88 -21.82 7.81
C VAL A 97 -13.86 -20.36 8.27
N ASP A 98 -14.68 -19.52 7.62
CA ASP A 98 -14.76 -18.07 7.83
C ASP A 98 -13.51 -17.27 7.43
N SER A 99 -12.58 -17.88 6.69
CA SER A 99 -11.47 -17.15 6.05
C SER A 99 -11.76 -16.82 4.59
N SER A 100 -11.19 -15.72 4.11
CA SER A 100 -11.29 -15.31 2.70
C SER A 100 -10.06 -14.56 2.24
N CYS A 101 -9.78 -14.64 0.94
CA CYS A 101 -8.70 -13.88 0.33
C CYS A 101 -9.09 -12.42 0.14
N LYS A 102 -8.34 -11.54 0.80
CA LYS A 102 -8.44 -10.09 0.64
C LYS A 102 -7.14 -9.56 0.05
N CYS A 103 -7.24 -8.47 -0.67
CA CYS A 103 -6.08 -7.77 -1.20
C CYS A 103 -5.63 -6.69 -0.22
N ASN A 104 -4.33 -6.57 0.00
CA ASN A 104 -3.73 -5.43 0.70
C ASN A 104 -2.52 -4.96 -0.10
N GLY A 105 -2.63 -3.76 -0.69
CA GLY A 105 -1.69 -3.27 -1.67
C GLY A 105 -1.71 -4.14 -2.94
N PRO A 106 -0.55 -4.60 -3.42
CA PRO A 106 -0.45 -5.41 -4.63
C PRO A 106 -0.51 -6.94 -4.36
N CYS A 107 -0.77 -7.35 -3.11
CA CYS A 107 -0.74 -8.75 -2.69
C CYS A 107 -2.08 -9.24 -2.16
N TRP A 108 -2.31 -10.54 -2.27
CA TRP A 108 -3.43 -11.26 -1.68
C TRP A 108 -3.02 -11.92 -0.38
N LEU A 109 -3.90 -11.95 0.60
CA LEU A 109 -3.69 -12.61 1.88
C LEU A 109 -4.97 -13.28 2.35
N CYS A 110 -4.80 -14.44 2.98
CA CYS A 110 -5.89 -15.14 3.65
C CYS A 110 -6.14 -14.45 4.98
N VAL A 111 -7.38 -13.98 5.19
CA VAL A 111 -7.78 -13.34 6.44
C VAL A 111 -9.08 -13.95 6.96
N ASP A 112 -9.10 -14.17 8.26
CA ASP A 112 -10.32 -14.52 8.99
C ASP A 112 -11.32 -13.35 8.94
N SER A 113 -12.61 -13.67 8.90
CA SER A 113 -13.74 -12.78 9.10
C SER A 113 -13.61 -11.83 10.29
N GLN A 114 -12.91 -12.24 11.36
CA GLN A 114 -12.71 -11.43 12.57
C GLN A 114 -11.61 -10.37 12.42
N ASN A 115 -10.76 -10.46 11.39
CA ASN A 115 -9.71 -9.48 11.16
C ASN A 115 -10.29 -8.17 10.60
N ASP A 116 -9.87 -7.04 11.17
CA ASP A 116 -10.20 -5.73 10.62
C ASP A 116 -9.49 -5.52 9.29
N THR A 117 -10.28 -5.51 8.21
CA THR A 117 -9.81 -5.31 6.83
C THR A 117 -10.18 -3.93 6.29
N SER A 118 -10.72 -3.03 7.12
CA SER A 118 -11.16 -1.69 6.68
C SER A 118 -10.03 -0.83 6.10
N GLY A 119 -8.78 -1.08 6.54
CA GLY A 119 -7.59 -0.42 6.01
C GLY A 119 -7.05 -1.02 4.71
N TYR A 120 -7.59 -2.14 4.24
CA TYR A 120 -7.05 -2.85 3.09
C TYR A 120 -7.44 -2.13 1.80
N LYS A 121 -6.45 -1.84 0.98
CA LYS A 121 -6.66 -1.18 -0.31
C LYS A 121 -6.13 -2.06 -1.43
N PHE A 122 -6.98 -2.30 -2.43
CA PHE A 122 -6.53 -2.87 -3.68
C PHE A 122 -5.68 -1.84 -4.42
N ASN A 123 -4.40 -2.15 -4.61
CA ASN A 123 -3.50 -1.37 -5.44
C ASN A 123 -2.63 -2.30 -6.28
N MET A 124 -3.30 -3.23 -6.96
CA MET A 124 -2.62 -4.17 -7.83
C MET A 124 -2.33 -3.50 -9.17
N PRO A 125 -1.10 -3.62 -9.69
CA PRO A 125 -0.80 -3.18 -11.04
C PRO A 125 -1.65 -3.92 -12.06
N ASP A 126 -1.89 -3.28 -13.20
CA ASP A 126 -2.69 -3.82 -14.30
C ASP A 126 -1.83 -4.32 -15.47
N GLN A 127 -0.53 -4.00 -15.45
CA GLN A 127 0.42 -4.40 -16.49
C GLN A 127 1.75 -4.89 -15.91
N ILE A 128 2.38 -5.84 -16.60
CA ILE A 128 3.76 -6.28 -16.35
C ILE A 128 4.67 -5.71 -17.44
N ALA A 129 5.81 -5.16 -17.05
CA ALA A 129 6.82 -4.70 -17.99
C ALA A 129 7.73 -5.87 -18.37
N ASP A 130 7.91 -6.09 -19.67
CA ASP A 130 8.90 -7.05 -20.17
C ASP A 130 10.34 -6.49 -20.07
N VAL A 131 11.32 -7.30 -20.49
CA VAL A 131 12.75 -6.92 -20.45
C VAL A 131 13.10 -5.75 -21.39
N GLN A 132 12.22 -5.41 -22.32
CA GLN A 132 12.32 -4.28 -23.25
C GLN A 132 11.44 -3.09 -22.82
N CYS A 133 10.82 -3.16 -21.64
CA CYS A 133 9.86 -2.18 -21.13
C CYS A 133 8.56 -2.06 -21.94
N ASN A 134 8.18 -3.09 -22.69
CA ASN A 134 6.83 -3.19 -23.24
C ASN A 134 5.86 -3.59 -22.13
N GLN A 135 4.72 -2.92 -22.11
CA GLN A 135 3.65 -3.19 -21.16
C GLN A 135 2.77 -4.33 -21.68
N LEU A 136 2.77 -5.44 -20.96
CA LEU A 136 1.89 -6.58 -21.21
C LEU A 136 0.77 -6.57 -20.18
N ALA A 137 -0.45 -6.84 -20.61
CA ALA A 137 -1.56 -6.94 -19.69
C ALA A 137 -1.43 -8.14 -18.75
N LEU A 138 -1.71 -7.95 -17.46
CA LEU A 138 -1.63 -9.01 -16.45
C LEU A 138 -2.63 -10.16 -16.68
N TYR A 139 -3.70 -9.94 -17.44
CA TYR A 139 -4.67 -10.98 -17.83
C TYR A 139 -4.15 -11.96 -18.91
N MET A 140 -2.91 -11.80 -19.38
CA MET A 140 -2.32 -12.67 -20.41
C MET A 140 -1.16 -13.56 -19.92
N VAL A 141 -0.82 -13.51 -18.63
CA VAL A 141 0.22 -14.37 -18.06
C VAL A 141 -0.45 -15.48 -17.25
N ASN A 142 -0.94 -16.49 -17.97
CA ASN A 142 -1.32 -17.80 -17.43
C ASN A 142 -0.14 -18.76 -17.53
#